data_AF-A0A5C3NU42-F1
#
_entry.id   AF-A0A5C3NU42-F1
#
_cell.length_a   1.000
_cell.length_b   1.000
_cell.length_c   1.000
_cell.angle_alpha   90.00
_cell.angle_beta   90.00
_cell.angle_gamma   90.00
#
_symmetry.space_group_name_H-M   'P 1'
#
loop_
_entity.id
_entity.type
_entity.pdbx_description
1 polymer ?
#
loop_
_entity_poly.entity_id
_entity_poly.type
_entity_poly.pdbx_seq_one_letter_code
_entity_poly.pdbx_strand_id
1 'polypeptide(L)'
;MSSISTFEDSGPSHLNEDSDLGSLQEREETPRWEPQHLCSALESAAKRASYYERTIKELDGKLALDLSNSRAIENLLHEVFTGIQQTRDRTEFSLKNTVPHVRDTLDEDLTVLIELEEQLPEVGSQIRDIRKVYDRGREKAQQLMTSLEWLNTPVSQRLRAIIFTPNAPVSKRWKALVRTIFALVLCACIWIAYITLRGAVRAHRQRLVWGERLMS
;
A
#
# COMPACT_ATOMS: atom_id res chain seq x y z
N MET A 1 25.00 36.03 -23.13
CA MET A 1 25.55 37.01 -22.17
C MET A 1 26.84 36.43 -21.59
N SER A 2 28.00 36.88 -22.06
CA SER A 2 29.14 37.24 -21.21
C SER A 2 30.20 37.89 -22.10
N SER A 3 30.74 38.99 -21.62
CA SER A 3 31.61 39.94 -22.32
C SER A 3 33.00 39.92 -21.67
N ILE A 4 33.96 40.59 -22.33
CA ILE A 4 35.18 41.19 -21.76
C ILE A 4 36.33 40.17 -21.50
N SER A 5 37.61 40.44 -21.82
CA SER A 5 38.36 41.70 -21.85
C SER A 5 39.46 41.74 -22.92
N THR A 6 39.66 42.94 -23.45
CA THR A 6 40.81 43.51 -24.15
C THR A 6 42.07 43.60 -23.27
N PHE A 7 43.25 43.50 -23.88
CA PHE A 7 44.52 43.97 -23.30
C PHE A 7 45.33 44.65 -24.42
N GLU A 8 45.23 45.98 -24.49
CA GLU A 8 46.29 46.86 -25.00
C GLU A 8 47.24 47.16 -23.83
N ASP A 9 48.55 47.33 -24.07
CA ASP A 9 49.19 48.67 -24.00
C ASP A 9 50.74 48.60 -24.16
N SER A 10 51.22 49.60 -24.93
CA SER A 10 52.50 50.33 -25.00
C SER A 10 53.90 49.69 -25.07
N GLY A 11 54.65 50.13 -26.09
CA GLY A 11 56.12 50.15 -26.15
C GLY A 11 56.75 51.29 -25.33
N PRO A 12 58.06 51.58 -25.53
CA PRO A 12 58.36 52.75 -26.36
C PRO A 12 59.62 52.67 -27.24
N SER A 13 59.59 53.57 -28.22
CA SER A 13 60.55 53.99 -29.23
C SER A 13 61.88 54.53 -28.67
N HIS A 14 62.97 54.38 -29.44
CA HIS A 14 63.98 55.44 -29.55
C HIS A 14 64.74 55.38 -30.90
N LEU A 15 64.73 56.53 -31.58
CA LEU A 15 65.39 56.92 -32.82
C LEU A 15 66.87 57.29 -32.60
N ASN A 16 67.67 57.17 -33.66
CA ASN A 16 68.68 58.13 -34.18
C ASN A 16 69.56 57.35 -35.20
N GLU A 17 69.44 57.54 -36.52
CA GLU A 17 69.91 58.64 -37.39
C GLU A 17 71.44 58.87 -37.46
N ASP A 18 71.92 58.74 -38.70
CA ASP A 18 73.05 59.38 -39.39
C ASP A 18 74.51 59.16 -38.96
N SER A 19 75.31 58.61 -39.88
CA SER A 19 76.23 59.43 -40.70
C SER A 19 77.02 58.61 -41.73
N ASP A 20 77.22 59.26 -42.86
CA ASP A 20 77.80 58.83 -44.14
C ASP A 20 79.33 58.61 -44.18
N LEU A 21 79.72 57.80 -45.18
CA LEU A 21 80.90 57.86 -46.05
C LEU A 21 82.34 57.83 -45.46
N GLY A 22 83.09 56.79 -45.85
CA GLY A 22 84.54 56.93 -46.03
C GLY A 22 85.37 55.65 -46.08
N SER A 23 85.94 55.38 -47.26
CA SER A 23 87.22 54.70 -47.53
C SER A 23 87.35 53.17 -47.38
N LEU A 24 87.51 52.53 -48.54
CA LEU A 24 88.34 51.36 -48.75
C LEU A 24 89.74 51.59 -48.17
N GLN A 25 90.17 50.75 -47.22
CA GLN A 25 91.59 50.37 -47.13
C GLN A 25 91.73 49.01 -46.44
N GLU A 26 92.20 48.04 -47.22
CA GLU A 26 92.70 46.75 -46.76
C GLU A 26 93.67 46.93 -45.59
N ARG A 27 93.39 46.25 -44.48
CA ARG A 27 94.44 45.70 -43.62
C ARG A 27 93.92 44.46 -42.92
N GLU A 28 94.28 43.31 -43.47
CA GLU A 28 94.38 42.05 -42.74
C GLU A 28 95.30 42.25 -41.53
N GLU A 29 94.72 42.61 -40.39
CA GLU A 29 95.34 42.40 -39.09
C GLU A 29 94.54 41.30 -38.41
N THR A 30 94.92 40.05 -38.70
CA THR A 30 94.54 38.91 -37.87
C THR A 30 94.85 39.25 -36.41
N PRO A 31 93.86 39.31 -35.51
CA PRO A 31 94.16 39.44 -34.09
C PRO A 31 94.97 38.21 -33.71
N ARG A 32 96.19 38.41 -33.22
CA ARG A 32 96.99 37.35 -32.62
C ARG A 32 96.35 37.02 -31.28
N TRP A 33 95.33 36.15 -31.31
CA TRP A 33 94.63 35.67 -30.13
C TRP A 33 95.64 34.97 -29.22
N GLU A 34 95.96 35.56 -28.07
CA GLU A 34 96.71 34.85 -27.06
C GLU A 34 95.88 33.66 -26.54
N PRO A 35 96.47 32.46 -26.44
CA PRO A 35 95.75 31.23 -26.12
C PRO A 35 95.02 31.26 -24.77
N GLN A 36 95.44 32.13 -23.83
CA GLN A 36 94.83 32.26 -22.50
C GLN A 36 93.46 32.96 -22.53
N HIS A 37 93.26 33.97 -23.40
CA HIS A 37 91.99 34.68 -23.53
C HIS A 37 90.93 33.86 -24.27
N LEU A 38 91.36 33.00 -25.20
CA LEU A 38 90.49 32.01 -25.83
C LEU A 38 90.01 30.96 -24.83
N CYS A 39 90.91 30.45 -23.99
CA CYS A 39 90.53 29.49 -22.94
C CYS A 39 89.51 30.07 -21.96
N SER A 40 89.67 31.32 -21.52
CA SER A 40 88.70 31.95 -20.60
C SER A 40 87.37 32.28 -21.27
N ALA A 41 87.39 32.73 -22.54
CA ALA A 41 86.18 32.92 -23.33
C ALA A 41 85.42 31.61 -23.52
N LEU A 42 86.12 30.53 -23.87
CA LEU A 42 85.56 29.19 -24.08
C LEU A 42 85.02 28.61 -22.77
N GLU A 43 85.70 28.80 -21.65
CA GLU A 43 85.19 28.40 -20.33
C GLU A 43 83.93 29.20 -19.93
N SER A 44 83.89 30.51 -20.20
CA SER A 44 82.70 31.34 -19.95
C SER A 44 81.52 30.97 -20.86
N ALA A 45 81.81 30.58 -22.11
CA ALA A 45 80.82 30.12 -23.07
C ALA A 45 80.30 28.73 -22.69
N ALA A 46 81.18 27.82 -22.27
CA ALA A 46 80.82 26.50 -21.76
C ALA A 46 79.95 26.59 -20.49
N LYS A 47 80.31 27.49 -19.56
CA LYS A 47 79.48 27.76 -18.37
C LYS A 47 78.09 28.25 -18.74
N ARG A 48 77.99 29.23 -19.65
CA ARG A 48 76.70 29.73 -20.17
C ARG A 48 75.91 28.64 -20.90
N ALA A 49 76.56 27.85 -21.75
CA ALA A 49 75.93 26.73 -22.45
C ALA A 49 75.36 25.70 -21.47
N SER A 50 76.12 25.33 -20.42
CA SER A 50 75.65 24.40 -19.38
C SER A 50 74.47 24.95 -18.58
N TYR A 51 74.43 26.27 -18.35
CA TYR A 51 73.31 26.93 -17.70
C TYR A 51 72.05 26.86 -18.57
N TYR A 52 72.15 27.25 -19.84
CA TYR A 52 71.03 27.17 -20.77
C TYR A 52 70.54 25.73 -20.94
N GLU A 53 71.43 24.75 -20.98
CA GLU A 53 71.05 23.33 -21.07
C GLU A 53 70.21 22.90 -19.85
N ARG A 54 70.57 23.34 -18.64
CA ARG A 54 69.76 23.06 -17.44
C ARG A 54 68.40 23.75 -17.50
N THR A 55 68.36 25.02 -17.88
CA THR A 55 67.10 25.77 -17.99
C THR A 55 66.19 25.16 -19.05
N ILE A 56 66.73 24.74 -20.19
CA ILE A 56 65.98 24.05 -21.24
C ILE A 56 65.42 22.73 -20.72
N LYS A 57 66.23 21.93 -20.00
CA LYS A 57 65.77 20.67 -19.40
C LYS A 57 64.66 20.89 -18.36
N GLU A 58 64.74 21.94 -17.57
CA GLU A 58 63.70 22.29 -16.60
C GLU A 58 62.40 22.70 -17.30
N LEU A 59 62.49 23.54 -18.35
CA LEU A 59 61.35 23.95 -19.16
C LEU A 59 60.71 22.75 -19.87
N ASP A 60 61.52 21.86 -20.43
CA ASP A 60 61.07 20.64 -21.09
C ASP A 60 60.34 19.72 -20.10
N GLY A 61 60.88 19.56 -18.88
CA GLY A 61 60.21 18.82 -17.81
C GLY A 61 58.87 19.42 -17.39
N LYS A 62 58.78 20.75 -17.25
CA LYS A 62 57.51 21.44 -16.95
C LYS A 62 56.51 21.29 -18.09
N LEU A 63 56.95 21.45 -19.33
CA LEU A 63 56.09 21.34 -20.51
C LEU A 63 55.58 19.91 -20.70
N ALA A 64 56.41 18.90 -20.44
CA ALA A 64 55.98 17.50 -20.43
C ALA A 64 54.93 17.21 -19.35
N LEU A 65 55.10 17.77 -18.15
CA LEU A 65 54.11 17.65 -17.08
C LEU A 65 52.81 18.37 -17.42
N ASP A 66 52.88 19.59 -17.95
CA ASP A 66 51.71 20.39 -18.32
C ASP A 66 50.95 19.74 -19.48
N LEU A 67 51.64 19.18 -20.49
CA LEU A 67 51.00 18.41 -21.56
C LEU A 67 50.37 17.12 -21.03
N SER A 68 51.03 16.43 -20.10
CA SER A 68 50.46 15.24 -19.45
C SER A 68 49.20 15.59 -18.65
N ASN A 69 49.21 16.70 -17.93
CA ASN A 69 48.06 17.18 -17.16
C ASN A 69 46.92 17.59 -18.09
N SER A 70 47.22 18.37 -19.13
CA SER A 70 46.25 18.75 -20.16
C SER A 70 45.59 17.52 -20.79
N ARG A 71 46.37 16.49 -21.13
CA ARG A 71 45.84 15.22 -21.66
C ARG A 71 44.98 14.46 -20.65
N ALA A 72 45.36 14.48 -19.37
CA ALA A 72 44.55 13.85 -18.32
C ALA A 72 43.19 14.56 -18.16
N ILE A 73 43.18 15.89 -18.21
CA ILE A 73 41.95 16.70 -18.19
C ILE A 73 41.09 16.40 -19.42
N GLU A 74 41.68 16.32 -20.61
CA GLU A 74 40.95 16.00 -21.84
C GLU A 74 40.27 14.63 -21.76
N ASN A 75 40.98 13.60 -21.26
CA ASN A 75 40.41 12.28 -21.05
C ASN A 75 39.23 12.31 -20.06
N LEU A 76 39.36 13.04 -18.95
CA LEU A 76 38.28 13.20 -17.97
C LEU A 76 37.07 13.94 -18.56
N LEU A 77 37.30 15.00 -19.33
CA LEU A 77 36.23 15.72 -20.02
C LEU A 77 35.51 14.80 -21.02
N HIS A 78 36.25 13.96 -21.73
CA HIS A 78 35.67 13.00 -22.66
C HIS A 78 34.83 11.93 -21.93
N GLU A 79 35.31 11.42 -20.80
CA GLU A 79 34.56 10.47 -19.97
C GLU A 79 33.28 11.09 -19.40
N VAL A 80 33.36 12.31 -18.87
CA VAL A 80 32.19 13.01 -18.34
C VAL A 80 31.19 13.32 -19.46
N PHE A 81 31.66 13.74 -20.64
CA PHE A 81 30.80 14.01 -21.77
C PHE A 81 30.06 12.76 -22.25
N THR A 82 30.78 11.65 -22.41
CA THR A 82 30.18 10.37 -22.81
C THR A 82 29.20 9.86 -21.75
N GLY A 83 29.52 10.00 -20.46
CA GLY A 83 28.61 9.66 -19.35
C GLY A 83 27.33 10.52 -19.32
N ILE A 84 27.44 11.82 -19.58
CA ILE A 84 26.30 12.72 -19.69
C ILE A 84 25.43 12.34 -20.89
N GLN A 85 26.04 12.06 -22.04
CA GLN A 85 25.32 11.70 -23.25
C GLN A 85 24.57 10.38 -23.08
N GLN A 86 25.21 9.37 -22.49
CA GLN A 86 24.55 8.11 -22.16
C GLN A 86 23.40 8.29 -21.17
N THR A 87 23.57 9.13 -20.15
CA THR A 87 22.51 9.41 -19.17
C THR A 87 21.34 10.13 -19.83
N ARG A 88 21.62 11.10 -20.69
CA ARG A 88 20.62 11.82 -21.49
C ARG A 88 19.80 10.86 -22.34
N ASP A 89 20.46 10.00 -23.11
CA ASP A 89 19.79 9.03 -23.98
C ASP A 89 18.92 8.06 -23.16
N ARG A 90 19.41 7.62 -21.98
CA ARG A 90 18.62 6.78 -21.07
C ARG A 90 17.40 7.51 -20.52
N THR A 91 17.54 8.77 -20.12
CA THR A 91 16.42 9.57 -19.62
C THR A 91 15.39 9.85 -20.71
N GLU A 92 15.85 10.13 -21.93
CA GLU A 92 14.98 10.34 -23.09
C GLU A 92 14.22 9.07 -23.45
N PHE A 93 14.90 7.92 -23.46
CA PHE A 93 14.25 6.62 -23.63
C PHE A 93 13.19 6.36 -22.56
N SER A 94 13.52 6.59 -21.28
CA SER A 94 12.58 6.40 -20.18
C SER A 94 11.39 7.35 -20.27
N LEU A 95 11.61 8.60 -20.68
CA LEU A 95 10.56 9.59 -20.89
C LEU A 95 9.65 9.19 -22.05
N LYS A 96 10.22 8.65 -23.13
CA LYS A 96 9.48 8.28 -24.33
C LYS A 96 8.74 6.95 -24.21
N ASN A 97 9.25 6.01 -23.43
CA ASN A 97 8.68 4.65 -23.35
C ASN A 97 8.06 4.36 -21.99
N THR A 98 8.81 4.55 -20.91
CA THR A 98 8.34 4.14 -19.57
C THR A 98 7.22 5.05 -19.05
N VAL A 99 7.36 6.36 -19.20
CA VAL A 99 6.34 7.33 -18.73
C VAL A 99 4.97 7.12 -19.40
N PRO A 100 4.85 7.02 -20.74
CA PRO A 100 3.56 6.74 -21.36
C PRO A 100 3.04 5.36 -20.99
N HIS A 101 3.90 4.33 -20.96
CA HIS A 101 3.45 2.99 -20.55
C HIS A 101 2.84 2.99 -19.14
N VAL A 102 3.51 3.61 -18.16
CA VAL A 102 2.98 3.74 -16.79
C VAL A 102 1.67 4.52 -16.78
N ARG A 103 1.55 5.57 -17.59
CA ARG A 103 0.33 6.36 -17.70
C ARG A 103 -0.83 5.53 -18.28
N ASP A 104 -0.57 4.76 -19.33
CA ASP A 104 -1.57 3.92 -19.97
C ASP A 104 -2.05 2.81 -19.02
N THR A 105 -1.12 2.18 -18.28
CA THR A 105 -1.48 1.19 -17.25
C THR A 105 -2.31 1.81 -16.12
N LEU A 106 -1.99 3.03 -15.68
CA LEU A 106 -2.80 3.73 -14.68
C LEU A 106 -4.21 4.05 -15.18
N ASP A 107 -4.34 4.39 -16.47
CA ASP A 107 -5.64 4.67 -17.07
C ASP A 107 -6.48 3.39 -17.15
N GLU A 108 -5.87 2.26 -17.56
CA GLU A 108 -6.50 0.94 -17.54
C GLU A 108 -6.97 0.54 -16.13
N ASP A 109 -6.11 0.66 -15.12
CA ASP A 109 -6.45 0.36 -13.73
C ASP A 109 -7.60 1.25 -13.22
N LEU A 110 -7.61 2.52 -13.60
CA LEU A 110 -8.68 3.46 -13.26
C LEU A 110 -10.00 3.04 -13.91
N THR A 111 -9.98 2.63 -15.18
CA THR A 111 -11.19 2.09 -15.82
C THR A 111 -11.73 0.84 -15.14
N VAL A 112 -10.86 -0.07 -14.71
CA VAL A 112 -11.26 -1.28 -13.97
C VAL A 112 -11.85 -0.92 -12.60
N LEU A 113 -11.27 0.08 -11.92
CA LEU A 113 -11.80 0.56 -10.64
C LEU A 113 -13.19 1.19 -10.78
N ILE A 114 -13.44 1.95 -11.84
CA ILE A 114 -14.77 2.50 -12.15
C ILE A 114 -15.77 1.37 -12.40
N GLU A 115 -15.39 0.37 -13.21
CA GLU A 115 -16.26 -0.78 -13.46
C GLU A 115 -16.59 -1.53 -12.16
N LEU A 116 -15.58 -1.72 -11.30
CA LEU A 116 -15.77 -2.37 -10.01
C LEU A 116 -16.66 -1.55 -9.07
N GLU A 117 -16.53 -0.22 -9.07
CA GLU A 117 -17.40 0.69 -8.31
C GLU A 117 -18.87 0.56 -8.77
N GLU A 118 -19.10 0.40 -10.07
CA GLU A 118 -20.44 0.19 -10.63
C GLU A 118 -21.03 -1.18 -10.23
N GLN A 119 -20.20 -2.24 -10.18
CA GLN A 119 -20.65 -3.60 -9.85
C GLN A 119 -20.83 -3.83 -8.34
N LEU A 120 -20.07 -3.14 -7.49
CA LEU A 120 -20.11 -3.29 -6.03
C LEU A 120 -21.52 -3.11 -5.40
N PRO A 121 -22.32 -2.10 -5.76
CA PRO A 121 -23.66 -1.94 -5.21
C PRO A 121 -24.60 -3.08 -5.63
N GLU A 122 -24.42 -3.65 -6.82
CA GLU A 122 -25.20 -4.80 -7.28
C GLU A 122 -24.90 -6.02 -6.42
N VAL A 123 -23.62 -6.37 -6.26
CA VAL A 123 -23.19 -7.47 -5.37
C VAL A 123 -23.65 -7.22 -3.94
N GLY A 124 -23.54 -5.98 -3.47
CA GLY A 124 -24.05 -5.57 -2.15
C GLY A 124 -25.55 -5.78 -2.00
N SER A 125 -26.33 -5.55 -3.05
CA SER A 125 -27.78 -5.81 -3.06
C SER A 125 -28.09 -7.30 -3.02
N GLN A 126 -27.37 -8.12 -3.81
CA GLN A 126 -27.52 -9.58 -3.83
C GLN A 126 -27.20 -10.18 -2.46
N ILE A 127 -26.15 -9.71 -1.78
CA ILE A 127 -25.80 -10.18 -0.42
C ILE A 127 -26.90 -9.82 0.59
N ARG A 128 -27.49 -8.62 0.50
CA ARG A 128 -28.62 -8.24 1.36
C ARG A 128 -29.83 -9.14 1.15
N ASP A 129 -30.13 -9.49 -0.10
CA ASP A 129 -31.24 -10.38 -0.42
C ASP A 129 -31.01 -11.80 0.10
N ILE A 130 -29.79 -12.35 -0.08
CA ILE A 130 -29.40 -13.64 0.50
C ILE A 130 -29.53 -13.61 2.02
N ARG A 131 -29.06 -12.55 2.68
CA ARG A 131 -29.20 -12.38 4.13
C ARG A 131 -30.67 -12.39 4.55
N LYS A 132 -31.53 -11.67 3.83
CA LYS A 132 -32.98 -11.64 4.11
C LYS A 132 -33.63 -13.02 3.98
N VAL A 133 -33.25 -13.81 2.96
CA VAL A 133 -33.74 -15.19 2.78
C VAL A 133 -33.25 -16.09 3.91
N TYR A 134 -31.97 -15.96 4.29
CA TYR A 134 -31.37 -16.72 5.38
C TYR A 134 -32.07 -16.43 6.73
N ASP A 135 -32.27 -15.15 7.05
CA ASP A 135 -32.92 -14.73 8.30
C ASP A 135 -34.36 -15.24 8.37
N ARG A 136 -35.11 -15.16 7.25
CA ARG A 136 -36.46 -15.73 7.17
C ARG A 136 -36.47 -17.25 7.35
N GLY A 137 -35.47 -17.94 6.80
CA GLY A 137 -35.27 -19.37 7.00
C GLY A 137 -35.02 -19.70 8.47
N ARG A 138 -34.18 -18.91 9.14
CA ARG A 138 -33.86 -19.02 10.56
C ARG A 138 -35.08 -18.82 11.45
N GLU A 139 -35.88 -17.79 11.18
CA GLU A 139 -37.13 -17.53 11.90
C GLU A 139 -38.12 -18.69 11.76
N LYS A 140 -38.30 -19.23 10.54
CA LYS A 140 -39.16 -20.40 10.33
C LYS A 140 -38.65 -21.64 11.06
N ALA A 141 -37.33 -21.87 11.06
CA ALA A 141 -36.74 -22.98 11.79
C ALA A 141 -36.97 -22.85 13.31
N GLN A 142 -36.87 -21.63 13.87
CA GLN A 142 -37.20 -21.37 15.27
C GLN A 142 -38.69 -21.59 15.56
N GLN A 143 -39.60 -21.17 14.68
CA GLN A 143 -41.03 -21.43 14.81
C GLN A 143 -41.35 -22.93 14.76
N LEU A 144 -40.69 -23.67 13.86
CA LEU A 144 -40.83 -25.12 13.78
C LEU A 144 -40.27 -25.80 15.02
N MET A 145 -39.11 -25.37 15.51
CA MET A 145 -38.48 -25.91 16.71
C MET A 145 -39.35 -25.69 17.94
N THR A 146 -39.89 -24.48 18.13
CA THR A 146 -40.83 -24.21 19.24
C THR A 146 -42.13 -24.99 19.09
N SER A 147 -42.62 -25.19 17.86
CA SER A 147 -43.79 -26.03 17.59
C SER A 147 -43.52 -27.52 17.88
N LEU A 148 -42.32 -28.01 17.55
CA LEU A 148 -41.87 -29.39 17.81
C LEU A 148 -41.62 -29.62 19.29
N GLU A 149 -41.00 -28.67 19.98
CA GLU A 149 -40.82 -28.69 21.42
C GLU A 149 -42.18 -28.73 22.12
N TRP A 150 -43.13 -27.89 21.68
CA TRP A 150 -44.51 -27.97 22.14
C TRP A 150 -45.14 -29.32 21.79
N LEU A 151 -44.87 -29.90 20.62
CA LEU A 151 -45.34 -31.22 20.21
C LEU A 151 -44.81 -32.35 21.11
N ASN A 152 -43.56 -32.22 21.53
CA ASN A 152 -42.84 -33.22 22.31
C ASN A 152 -43.11 -33.11 23.82
N THR A 153 -43.80 -32.07 24.29
CA THR A 153 -44.21 -32.01 25.71
C THR A 153 -45.12 -33.19 26.07
N PRO A 154 -44.92 -33.84 27.24
CA PRO A 154 -45.65 -35.04 27.61
C PRO A 154 -47.16 -34.77 27.74
N VAL A 155 -47.96 -35.72 27.27
CA VAL A 155 -49.43 -35.61 27.13
C VAL A 155 -50.13 -35.22 28.45
N SER A 156 -49.60 -35.66 29.60
CA SER A 156 -50.10 -35.31 30.93
C SER A 156 -49.95 -33.82 31.26
N GLN A 157 -48.82 -33.20 30.89
CA GLN A 157 -48.58 -31.77 31.06
C GLN A 157 -49.39 -30.94 30.06
N ARG A 158 -49.56 -31.44 28.83
CA ARG A 158 -50.42 -30.81 27.81
C ARG A 158 -51.88 -30.73 28.25
N LEU A 159 -52.44 -31.82 28.77
CA LEU A 159 -53.82 -31.83 29.26
C LEU A 159 -54.00 -30.90 30.45
N ARG A 160 -53.03 -30.86 31.39
CA ARG A 160 -53.05 -29.92 32.52
C ARG A 160 -52.95 -28.47 32.07
N ALA A 161 -52.09 -28.16 31.10
CA ALA A 161 -51.93 -26.82 30.54
C ALA A 161 -53.17 -26.37 29.74
N ILE A 162 -53.83 -27.28 29.00
CA ILE A 162 -55.07 -26.98 28.27
C ILE A 162 -56.24 -26.67 29.22
N ILE A 163 -56.30 -27.35 30.37
CA ILE A 163 -57.35 -27.16 31.38
C ILE A 163 -57.14 -25.87 32.19
N PHE A 164 -55.89 -25.53 32.53
CA PHE A 164 -55.59 -24.41 33.45
C PHE A 164 -54.96 -23.16 32.82
N THR A 165 -54.45 -23.20 31.59
CA THR A 165 -53.77 -22.05 30.97
C THR A 165 -54.53 -21.56 29.73
N PRO A 166 -55.01 -20.31 29.69
CA PRO A 166 -55.85 -19.81 28.60
C PRO A 166 -55.12 -19.61 27.26
N ASN A 167 -53.78 -19.54 27.27
CA ASN A 167 -52.93 -19.25 26.10
C ASN A 167 -52.23 -20.49 25.52
N ALA A 168 -52.98 -21.57 25.26
CA ALA A 168 -52.46 -22.70 24.50
C ALA A 168 -52.82 -22.52 23.00
N PRO A 169 -51.87 -22.69 22.06
CA PRO A 169 -52.07 -22.49 20.62
C PRO A 169 -52.77 -23.71 20.00
N VAL A 170 -53.95 -24.04 20.50
CA VAL A 170 -54.79 -25.14 19.98
C VAL A 170 -56.11 -24.56 19.50
N SER A 171 -56.69 -25.17 18.47
CA SER A 171 -57.94 -24.70 17.88
C SER A 171 -59.03 -24.54 18.93
N LYS A 172 -59.81 -23.45 18.86
CA LYS A 172 -60.87 -23.13 19.84
C LYS A 172 -61.86 -24.29 20.03
N ARG A 173 -62.09 -25.09 18.98
CA ARG A 173 -62.96 -26.28 18.99
C ARG A 173 -62.41 -27.39 19.89
N TRP A 174 -61.09 -27.63 19.85
CA TRP A 174 -60.45 -28.65 20.70
C TRP A 174 -60.50 -28.25 22.18
N LYS A 175 -60.27 -26.96 22.48
CA LYS A 175 -60.41 -26.41 23.83
C LYS A 175 -61.82 -26.58 24.38
N ALA A 176 -62.84 -26.37 23.56
CA ALA A 176 -64.24 -26.58 23.92
C ALA A 176 -64.53 -28.08 24.17
N LEU A 177 -64.09 -28.97 23.28
CA LEU A 177 -64.29 -30.42 23.43
C LEU A 177 -63.67 -30.98 24.71
N VAL A 178 -62.43 -30.61 25.02
CA VAL A 178 -61.77 -31.10 26.24
C VAL A 178 -62.51 -30.58 27.49
N ARG A 179 -62.98 -29.33 27.47
CA ARG A 179 -63.73 -28.74 28.59
C ARG A 179 -65.12 -29.34 28.75
N THR A 180 -65.81 -29.68 27.66
CA THR A 180 -67.13 -30.34 27.72
C THR A 180 -67.02 -31.78 28.19
N ILE A 181 -66.01 -32.53 27.73
CA ILE A 181 -65.75 -33.90 28.22
C ILE A 181 -65.46 -33.87 29.72
N PHE A 182 -64.61 -32.95 30.18
CA PHE A 182 -64.34 -32.80 31.61
C PHE A 182 -65.59 -32.45 32.42
N ALA A 183 -66.42 -31.53 31.92
CA ALA A 183 -67.69 -31.18 32.56
C ALA A 183 -68.66 -32.38 32.61
N LEU A 184 -68.74 -33.17 31.53
CA LEU A 184 -69.58 -34.38 31.49
C LEU A 184 -69.12 -35.43 32.51
N VAL A 185 -67.81 -35.65 32.63
CA VAL A 185 -67.25 -36.57 33.63
C VAL A 185 -67.55 -36.08 35.05
N LEU A 186 -67.39 -34.79 35.33
CA LEU A 186 -67.76 -34.22 36.63
C LEU A 186 -69.26 -34.35 36.91
N CYS A 187 -70.11 -34.07 35.93
CA CYS A 187 -71.56 -34.27 36.06
C CYS A 187 -71.89 -35.74 36.34
N ALA A 188 -71.23 -36.68 35.67
CA ALA A 188 -71.40 -38.11 35.94
C ALA A 188 -70.96 -38.48 37.37
N CYS A 189 -69.82 -37.95 37.84
CA CYS A 189 -69.37 -38.16 39.22
C CYS A 189 -70.36 -37.60 40.24
N ILE A 190 -70.86 -36.38 40.04
CA ILE A 190 -71.88 -35.75 40.90
C ILE A 190 -73.18 -36.58 40.88
N TRP A 191 -73.57 -37.09 39.71
CA TRP A 191 -74.75 -37.94 39.56
C TRP A 191 -74.62 -39.26 40.32
N ILE A 192 -73.47 -39.93 40.22
CA ILE A 192 -73.20 -41.17 40.96
C ILE A 192 -73.13 -40.87 42.47
N ALA A 193 -72.49 -39.78 42.88
CA ALA A 193 -72.48 -39.33 44.27
C ALA A 193 -73.91 -39.05 44.78
N TYR A 194 -74.76 -38.45 43.96
CA TYR A 194 -76.15 -38.19 44.29
C TYR A 194 -76.95 -39.50 44.45
N ILE A 195 -76.79 -40.46 43.53
CA ILE A 195 -77.46 -41.76 43.63
C ILE A 195 -76.99 -42.52 44.87
N THR A 196 -75.69 -42.56 45.12
CA THR A 196 -75.12 -43.25 46.30
C THR A 196 -75.59 -42.58 47.59
N LEU A 197 -75.64 -41.25 47.66
CA LEU A 197 -76.19 -40.52 48.80
C LEU A 197 -77.68 -40.80 48.98
N ARG A 198 -78.46 -40.82 47.90
CA ARG A 198 -79.90 -41.15 47.95
C ARG A 198 -80.13 -42.61 48.36
N GLY A 199 -79.27 -43.51 47.92
CA GLY A 199 -79.23 -44.91 48.34
C GLY A 199 -78.90 -45.04 49.83
N ALA A 200 -77.88 -44.33 50.32
CA ALA A 200 -77.51 -44.29 51.72
C ALA A 200 -78.63 -43.71 52.60
N VAL A 201 -79.30 -42.64 52.15
CA VAL A 201 -80.47 -42.07 52.84
C VAL A 201 -81.62 -43.07 52.91
N ARG A 202 -81.85 -43.86 51.86
CA ARG A 202 -82.87 -44.91 51.86
C ARG A 202 -82.52 -46.06 52.81
N ALA A 203 -81.27 -46.50 52.82
CA ALA A 203 -80.77 -47.50 53.76
C ALA A 203 -80.85 -47.01 55.21
N HIS A 204 -80.53 -45.73 55.47
CA HIS A 204 -80.63 -45.12 56.79
C HIS A 204 -82.09 -45.00 57.27
N ARG A 205 -83.04 -44.68 56.37
CA ARG A 205 -84.48 -44.71 56.70
C ARG A 205 -84.95 -46.11 57.03
N GLN A 206 -84.51 -47.13 56.29
CA GLN A 206 -84.87 -48.52 56.61
C GLN A 206 -84.25 -48.97 57.93
N ARG A 207 -83.03 -48.53 58.27
CA ARG A 207 -82.38 -48.85 59.55
C ARG A 207 -83.11 -48.26 60.77
N LEU A 208 -83.78 -47.11 60.62
CA LEU A 208 -84.63 -46.53 61.67
C LEU A 208 -85.89 -47.36 61.95
N VAL A 209 -86.51 -47.94 60.90
CA VAL A 209 -87.70 -48.81 61.06
C VAL A 209 -87.38 -50.12 61.78
N TRP A 210 -86.14 -50.62 61.66
CA TRP A 210 -85.69 -51.79 62.41
C TRP A 210 -85.19 -51.44 63.83
N GLY A 211 -84.81 -50.19 64.10
CA GLY A 211 -84.42 -49.71 65.43
C GLY A 211 -85.60 -49.62 66.41
N GLU A 212 -86.78 -49.23 65.92
CA GLU A 212 -88.00 -49.19 66.75
C GLU A 212 -88.55 -50.57 67.12
N ARG A 213 -88.07 -51.64 66.49
CA ARG A 213 -88.46 -53.03 66.80
C ARG A 213 -87.56 -53.75 67.81
N LEU A 214 -86.48 -53.09 68.27
CA LEU A 214 -85.51 -53.64 69.24
C LEU A 214 -85.57 -52.96 70.62
N MET A 215 -86.48 -52.01 70.83
CA MET A 215 -86.78 -51.41 72.14
C MET A 215 -88.23 -51.68 72.59
N SER A 216 -88.70 -52.91 72.39
CA SER A 216 -89.74 -53.51 73.22
C SER A 216 -89.15 -54.63 74.05
#